data_AF-A0A9Q6N925-F1
#
_entry.id   AF-A0A9Q6N925-F1
#
_cell.length_a   1.000
_cell.length_b   1.000
_cell.length_c   1.000
_cell.angle_alpha   90.00
_cell.angle_beta   90.00
_cell.angle_gamma   90.00
#
_symmetry.space_group_name_H-M   'P 1'
#
loop_
_entity.id
_entity.type
_entity.pdbx_description
1 polymer ?
#
loop_
_entity_poly.entity_id
_entity_poly.type
_entity_poly.pdbx_seq_one_letter_code
_entity_poly.pdbx_strand_id
1 'polypeptide(L)'
;MDSVNSQQPELSIDELFQGTTFLPDSEPERFLKLQEQVEKNRYTMFVALYAELSKLFAADSALNLFFKQALDIILSPPSVRAKLIAHPVFQIWNILTFRDVNYLLTGKTLDDAEVKARLLEFAQVLQRIEASQDAQVDEQYPPVYRFDVDPLITQVTPPSYDYPPDEQTRRQLERAGYSKAFFKDVMQLALLRIKHTWPACHEQWQVLVKAVCYLPDGSFRSCSASRYTGVILLSSRDNSILDMEESLVHEATHQLLYNIVEVAAVVEPHASKEALYSLPWSGQQRDLYGYFHAFYVYIALVKYLERVQARPAEEMRRAEQRMLFILRGLSKALADFETAPGFTAQGRELLGNLMQEVHRLERRHAGLLSRGEGASTVAAPLHLTA
;
A
#
# COMPACT_ATOMS: atom_id res chain seq x y z
N MET A 1 -34.82 6.70 -14.68
CA MET A 1 -35.33 5.77 -13.65
C MET A 1 -34.70 6.19 -12.35
N ASP A 2 -35.57 6.61 -11.47
CA ASP A 2 -35.42 7.31 -10.20
C ASP A 2 -34.11 7.14 -9.43
N SER A 3 -33.48 8.29 -9.20
CA SER A 3 -32.40 8.52 -8.25
C SER A 3 -32.88 8.25 -6.84
N VAL A 4 -32.60 7.04 -6.34
CA VAL A 4 -32.60 6.77 -4.90
C VAL A 4 -31.40 7.52 -4.32
N ASN A 5 -31.69 8.73 -3.84
CA ASN A 5 -30.83 9.51 -2.96
C ASN A 5 -30.72 8.74 -1.63
N SER A 6 -29.85 7.74 -1.58
CA SER A 6 -29.49 7.06 -0.34
C SER A 6 -28.56 7.98 0.44
N GLN A 7 -29.17 8.92 1.18
CA GLN A 7 -28.50 9.61 2.27
C GLN A 7 -28.20 8.59 3.38
N GLN A 8 -27.20 7.73 3.17
CA GLN A 8 -26.55 7.08 4.30
C GLN A 8 -25.87 8.18 5.11
N PRO A 9 -26.09 8.25 6.44
CA PRO A 9 -25.45 9.25 7.28
C PRO A 9 -23.93 9.16 7.11
N GLU A 10 -23.26 10.30 6.91
CA GLU A 10 -21.80 10.37 6.93
C GLU A 10 -21.34 9.89 8.31
N LEU A 11 -20.62 8.76 8.34
CA LEU A 11 -19.99 8.28 9.56
C LEU A 11 -18.89 9.27 9.95
N SER A 12 -18.84 9.65 11.22
CA SER A 12 -17.68 10.31 11.78
C SER A 12 -16.44 9.41 11.66
N ILE A 13 -15.24 10.00 11.74
CA ILE A 13 -13.99 9.23 11.73
C ILE A 13 -13.95 8.25 12.91
N ASP A 14 -14.47 8.62 14.08
CA ASP A 14 -14.51 7.74 15.24
C ASP A 14 -15.43 6.54 15.01
N GLU A 15 -16.63 6.78 14.47
CA GLU A 15 -17.54 5.71 14.09
C GLU A 15 -16.92 4.81 13.03
N LEU A 16 -16.19 5.38 12.04
CA LEU A 16 -15.53 4.64 10.96
C LEU A 16 -14.58 3.56 11.47
N PHE A 17 -13.85 3.82 12.57
CA PHE A 17 -12.87 2.91 13.16
C PHE A 17 -13.48 1.92 14.17
N GLN A 18 -14.67 2.21 14.69
CA GLN A 18 -15.29 1.41 15.74
C GLN A 18 -15.58 -0.03 15.28
N GLY A 19 -15.02 -1.01 16.00
CA GLY A 19 -15.28 -2.44 15.78
C GLY A 19 -14.82 -3.03 14.44
N THR A 20 -14.04 -2.30 13.63
CA THR A 20 -13.57 -2.74 12.32
C THR A 20 -12.06 -2.95 12.28
N THR A 21 -11.63 -3.87 11.41
CA THR A 21 -10.21 -4.04 11.05
C THR A 21 -9.93 -3.56 9.62
N PHE A 22 -10.97 -3.18 8.86
CA PHE A 22 -10.96 -2.90 7.41
C PHE A 22 -10.48 -4.04 6.51
N LEU A 23 -10.00 -5.14 7.07
CA LEU A 23 -9.63 -6.36 6.34
C LEU A 23 -10.84 -6.88 5.54
N PRO A 24 -10.62 -7.68 4.47
CA PRO A 24 -11.66 -8.00 3.50
C PRO A 24 -12.89 -8.77 4.01
N ASP A 25 -12.89 -9.26 5.25
CA ASP A 25 -14.06 -9.87 5.90
C ASP A 25 -14.76 -8.93 6.90
N SER A 26 -14.31 -7.68 6.99
CA SER A 26 -15.06 -6.59 7.63
C SER A 26 -16.22 -6.16 6.71
N GLU A 27 -17.15 -5.36 7.24
CA GLU A 27 -18.30 -4.84 6.50
C GLU A 27 -17.86 -4.07 5.23
N PRO A 28 -18.30 -4.47 4.02
CA PRO A 28 -17.89 -3.82 2.77
C PRO A 28 -18.16 -2.31 2.74
N GLU A 29 -19.24 -1.86 3.39
CA GLU A 29 -19.60 -0.44 3.50
C GLU A 29 -18.52 0.37 4.21
N ARG A 30 -17.81 -0.20 5.19
CA ARG A 30 -16.70 0.47 5.90
C ARG A 30 -15.52 0.73 4.98
N PHE A 31 -15.22 -0.22 4.09
CA PHE A 31 -14.17 -0.06 3.09
C PHE A 31 -14.53 1.03 2.07
N LEU A 32 -15.78 1.07 1.60
CA LEU A 32 -16.25 2.12 0.70
C LEU A 32 -16.17 3.51 1.36
N LYS A 33 -16.61 3.63 2.61
CA LYS A 33 -16.51 4.87 3.40
C LYS A 33 -15.07 5.31 3.64
N LEU A 34 -14.15 4.36 3.86
CA LEU A 34 -12.72 4.65 3.91
C LEU A 34 -12.24 5.25 2.58
N GLN A 35 -12.61 4.66 1.44
CA GLN A 35 -12.23 5.17 0.12
C GLN A 35 -12.79 6.58 -0.16
N GLU A 36 -14.04 6.83 0.21
CA GLU A 36 -14.66 8.17 0.11
C GLU A 36 -13.86 9.21 0.92
N GLN A 37 -13.45 8.86 2.13
CA GLN A 37 -12.68 9.77 2.98
C GLN A 37 -11.25 9.99 2.47
N VAL A 38 -10.60 8.96 1.92
CA VAL A 38 -9.31 9.09 1.23
C VAL A 38 -9.43 10.03 0.03
N GLU A 39 -10.44 9.85 -0.82
CA GLU A 39 -10.68 10.74 -1.96
C GLU A 39 -10.87 12.20 -1.50
N LYS A 40 -11.68 12.41 -0.47
CA LYS A 40 -11.92 13.73 0.13
C LYS A 40 -10.63 14.35 0.67
N ASN A 41 -9.78 13.58 1.36
CA ASN A 41 -8.50 14.05 1.89
C ASN A 41 -7.57 14.48 0.75
N ARG A 42 -7.42 13.66 -0.29
CA ARG A 42 -6.54 13.95 -1.43
C ARG A 42 -7.01 15.17 -2.22
N TYR A 43 -8.32 15.30 -2.44
CA TYR A 43 -8.90 16.48 -3.08
C TYR A 43 -8.66 17.74 -2.24
N THR A 44 -8.93 17.67 -0.94
CA THR A 44 -8.72 18.79 -0.02
C THR A 44 -7.25 19.21 0.02
N MET A 45 -6.32 18.25 0.06
CA MET A 45 -4.88 18.52 0.00
C MET A 45 -4.48 19.23 -1.29
N PHE A 46 -5.00 18.78 -2.45
CA PHE A 46 -4.73 19.42 -3.73
C PHE A 46 -5.29 20.85 -3.81
N VAL A 47 -6.52 21.07 -3.32
CA VAL A 47 -7.13 22.42 -3.27
C VAL A 47 -6.37 23.35 -2.33
N ALA A 48 -5.95 22.86 -1.17
CA ALA A 48 -5.14 23.62 -0.23
C ALA A 48 -3.78 24.00 -0.84
N LEU A 49 -3.13 23.05 -1.52
CA LEU A 49 -1.90 23.30 -2.26
C LEU A 49 -2.10 24.38 -3.33
N TYR A 50 -3.15 24.27 -4.14
CA TYR A 50 -3.49 25.28 -5.15
C TYR A 50 -3.66 26.67 -4.54
N ALA A 51 -4.38 26.78 -3.42
CA ALA A 51 -4.63 28.05 -2.73
C ALA A 51 -3.32 28.68 -2.24
N GLU A 52 -2.42 27.90 -1.61
CA GLU A 52 -1.13 28.41 -1.15
C GLU A 52 -0.22 28.82 -2.31
N LEU A 53 -0.14 28.01 -3.36
CA LEU A 53 0.62 28.34 -4.57
C LEU A 53 0.11 29.61 -5.23
N SER A 54 -1.21 29.82 -5.28
CA SER A 54 -1.81 31.01 -5.87
C SER A 54 -1.42 32.28 -5.12
N LYS A 55 -1.23 32.22 -3.80
CA LYS A 55 -0.74 33.35 -2.99
C LYS A 55 0.76 33.59 -3.23
N LEU A 56 1.56 32.52 -3.25
CA LEU A 56 3.01 32.61 -3.39
C LEU A 56 3.44 33.12 -4.77
N PHE A 57 2.76 32.69 -5.82
CA PHE A 57 3.18 32.92 -7.20
C PHE A 57 2.14 33.65 -8.06
N ALA A 58 1.23 34.42 -7.46
CA ALA A 58 0.17 35.16 -8.16
C ALA A 58 0.67 36.01 -9.35
N ALA A 59 1.87 36.58 -9.22
CA ALA A 59 2.47 37.47 -10.21
C ALA A 59 3.35 36.74 -11.25
N ASP A 60 3.58 35.42 -11.10
CA ASP A 60 4.46 34.67 -11.98
C ASP A 60 3.71 34.15 -13.22
N SER A 61 3.81 34.91 -14.32
CA SER A 61 3.15 34.57 -15.58
C SER A 61 3.59 33.23 -16.19
N ALA A 62 4.77 32.71 -15.83
CA ALA A 62 5.24 31.43 -16.32
C ALA A 62 4.38 30.26 -15.80
N LEU A 63 3.70 30.45 -14.66
CA LEU A 63 2.87 29.45 -14.00
C LEU A 63 1.39 29.54 -14.38
N ASN A 64 1.00 30.44 -15.29
CA ASN A 64 -0.39 30.60 -15.72
C ASN A 64 -1.01 29.30 -16.25
N LEU A 65 -0.25 28.50 -17.00
CA LEU A 65 -0.73 27.21 -17.51
C LEU A 65 -1.05 26.24 -16.38
N PHE A 66 -0.15 26.15 -15.39
CA PHE A 66 -0.37 25.33 -14.20
C PHE A 66 -1.66 25.73 -13.48
N PHE A 67 -1.83 27.02 -13.16
CA PHE A 67 -3.01 27.48 -12.42
C PHE A 67 -4.31 27.23 -13.18
N LYS A 68 -4.29 27.39 -14.51
CA LYS A 68 -5.44 27.06 -15.36
C LYS A 68 -5.77 25.57 -15.27
N GLN A 69 -4.80 24.69 -15.52
CA GLN A 69 -5.01 23.24 -15.51
C GLN A 69 -5.43 22.72 -14.13
N ALA A 70 -4.81 23.23 -13.06
CA ALA A 70 -5.17 22.85 -11.70
C ALA A 70 -6.60 23.28 -11.36
N LEU A 71 -7.02 24.48 -11.76
CA LEU A 71 -8.39 24.95 -11.57
C LEU A 71 -9.39 24.11 -12.38
N ASP A 72 -9.06 23.76 -13.63
CA ASP A 72 -9.89 22.88 -14.46
C ASP A 72 -10.12 21.51 -13.78
N ILE A 73 -9.08 20.94 -13.15
CA ILE A 73 -9.19 19.69 -12.37
C ILE A 73 -10.07 19.89 -11.13
N ILE A 74 -9.87 20.97 -10.38
CA ILE A 74 -10.66 21.27 -9.18
C ILE A 74 -12.16 21.36 -9.52
N LEU A 75 -12.48 22.06 -10.61
CA LEU A 75 -13.85 22.30 -11.08
C LEU A 75 -14.44 21.12 -11.88
N SER A 76 -13.64 20.10 -12.21
CA SER A 76 -14.11 18.94 -12.97
C SER A 76 -15.11 18.09 -12.19
N PRO A 77 -15.98 17.31 -12.88
CA PRO A 77 -16.92 16.40 -12.23
C PRO A 77 -16.21 15.42 -11.29
N PRO A 78 -16.80 15.06 -10.13
CA PRO A 78 -16.19 14.13 -9.18
C PRO A 78 -15.71 12.82 -9.81
N SER A 79 -16.46 12.25 -10.75
CA SER A 79 -16.11 11.00 -11.44
C SER A 79 -14.82 11.06 -12.25
N VAL A 80 -14.48 12.23 -12.81
CA VAL A 80 -13.22 12.46 -13.55
C VAL A 80 -12.11 12.77 -12.56
N ARG A 81 -12.40 13.70 -11.64
CA ARG A 81 -11.45 14.17 -10.64
C ARG A 81 -10.93 13.05 -9.73
N ALA A 82 -11.82 12.18 -9.24
CA ALA A 82 -11.50 11.08 -8.35
C ALA A 82 -10.46 10.14 -8.98
N LYS A 83 -10.62 9.78 -10.25
CA LYS A 83 -9.69 8.91 -10.98
C LYS A 83 -8.31 9.54 -11.11
N LEU A 84 -8.26 10.82 -11.48
CA LEU A 84 -7.00 11.55 -11.64
C LEU A 84 -6.28 11.72 -10.30
N ILE A 85 -6.99 12.19 -9.28
CA ILE A 85 -6.41 12.42 -7.95
C ILE A 85 -6.00 11.09 -7.32
N ALA A 86 -6.70 9.98 -7.54
CA ALA A 86 -6.29 8.68 -7.04
C ALA A 86 -5.10 8.06 -7.81
N HIS A 87 -4.67 8.65 -8.94
CA HIS A 87 -3.58 8.10 -9.75
C HIS A 87 -2.24 8.22 -9.01
N PRO A 88 -1.41 7.15 -8.94
CA PRO A 88 -0.17 7.19 -8.16
C PRO A 88 0.80 8.30 -8.59
N VAL A 89 0.96 8.52 -9.90
CA VAL A 89 1.84 9.60 -10.43
C VAL A 89 1.37 10.98 -9.97
N PHE A 90 0.05 11.22 -9.95
CA PHE A 90 -0.51 12.48 -9.45
C PHE A 90 -0.26 12.63 -7.95
N GLN A 91 -0.47 11.56 -7.17
CA GLN A 91 -0.26 11.57 -5.72
C GLN A 91 1.20 11.83 -5.37
N ILE A 92 2.15 11.17 -6.05
CA ILE A 92 3.58 11.39 -5.84
C ILE A 92 3.95 12.84 -6.16
N TRP A 93 3.49 13.36 -7.31
CA TRP A 93 3.69 14.77 -7.66
C TRP A 93 3.14 15.69 -6.57
N ASN A 94 1.89 15.48 -6.14
CA ASN A 94 1.20 16.33 -5.17
C ASN A 94 1.91 16.33 -3.82
N ILE A 95 2.32 15.16 -3.31
CA ILE A 95 3.06 15.03 -2.04
C ILE A 95 4.42 15.72 -2.11
N LEU A 96 5.16 15.54 -3.20
CA LEU A 96 6.46 16.19 -3.38
C LEU A 96 6.31 17.71 -3.47
N THR A 97 5.33 18.21 -4.26
CA THR A 97 5.04 19.65 -4.35
C THR A 97 4.63 20.21 -2.99
N PHE A 98 3.76 19.52 -2.26
CA PHE A 98 3.30 19.96 -0.95
C PHE A 98 4.46 20.06 0.06
N ARG A 99 5.37 19.07 0.06
CA ARG A 99 6.58 19.09 0.89
C ARG A 99 7.46 20.31 0.57
N ASP A 100 7.74 20.53 -0.72
CA ASP A 100 8.64 21.60 -1.15
C ASP A 100 8.03 22.99 -0.86
N VAL A 101 6.71 23.15 -1.05
CA VAL A 101 5.96 24.36 -0.66
C VAL A 101 5.99 24.57 0.87
N ASN A 102 5.83 23.50 1.66
CA ASN A 102 5.92 23.61 3.11
C ASN A 102 7.32 24.07 3.57
N TYR A 103 8.39 23.63 2.88
CA TYR A 103 9.74 24.12 3.17
C TYR A 103 9.91 25.61 2.88
N LEU A 104 9.29 26.14 1.82
CA LEU A 104 9.24 27.58 1.55
C LEU A 104 8.47 28.33 2.64
N LEU A 105 7.25 27.88 2.96
CA LEU A 105 6.37 28.54 3.92
C LEU A 105 6.94 28.55 5.34
N THR A 106 7.68 27.51 5.73
CA THR A 106 8.33 27.40 7.03
C THR A 106 9.73 28.01 7.08
N GLY A 107 10.22 28.57 5.96
CA GLY A 107 11.56 29.17 5.87
C GLY A 107 12.71 28.16 5.97
N LYS A 108 12.44 26.85 5.79
CA LYS A 108 13.48 25.81 5.72
C LYS A 108 14.31 25.91 4.45
N THR A 109 13.74 26.49 3.39
CA THR A 109 14.45 26.93 2.19
C THR A 109 13.92 28.30 1.78
N LEU A 110 14.78 29.12 1.16
CA LEU A 110 14.41 30.40 0.55
C LEU A 110 14.36 30.31 -0.98
N ASP A 111 14.80 29.19 -1.56
CA ASP A 111 14.86 28.99 -3.00
C ASP A 111 13.57 28.34 -3.51
N ASP A 112 12.87 29.05 -4.40
CA ASP A 112 11.62 28.62 -5.01
C ASP A 112 11.80 27.87 -6.35
N ALA A 113 13.04 27.69 -6.82
CA ALA A 113 13.33 27.08 -8.11
C ALA A 113 12.81 25.65 -8.24
N GLU A 114 12.97 24.80 -7.21
CA GLU A 114 12.47 23.42 -7.23
C GLU A 114 10.95 23.37 -7.31
N VAL A 115 10.26 24.24 -6.56
CA VAL A 115 8.79 24.34 -6.60
C VAL A 115 8.35 24.77 -7.99
N LYS A 116 8.91 25.87 -8.53
CA LYS A 116 8.58 26.35 -9.87
C LYS A 116 8.83 25.30 -10.95
N ALA A 117 9.95 24.59 -10.91
CA ALA A 117 10.25 23.52 -11.85
C ALA A 117 9.19 22.41 -11.82
N ARG A 118 8.75 22.01 -10.62
CA ARG A 118 7.72 20.99 -10.43
C ARG A 118 6.34 21.45 -10.90
N LEU A 119 5.99 22.72 -10.73
CA LEU A 119 4.75 23.31 -11.25
C LEU A 119 4.77 23.39 -12.79
N LEU A 120 5.91 23.72 -13.38
CA LEU A 120 6.09 23.74 -14.83
C LEU A 120 6.01 22.33 -15.45
N GLU A 121 6.39 21.28 -14.72
CA GLU A 121 6.25 19.88 -15.15
C GLU A 121 4.81 19.35 -15.10
N PHE A 122 3.88 20.07 -14.45
CA PHE A 122 2.53 19.56 -14.18
C PHE A 122 1.77 19.16 -15.46
N ALA A 123 1.92 19.92 -16.54
CA ALA A 123 1.31 19.59 -17.82
C ALA A 123 1.80 18.24 -18.36
N GLN A 124 3.10 17.95 -18.25
CA GLN A 124 3.68 16.68 -18.67
C GLN A 124 3.24 15.54 -17.74
N VAL A 125 3.08 15.80 -16.44
CA VAL A 125 2.52 14.81 -15.50
C VAL A 125 1.12 14.39 -15.94
N LEU A 126 0.24 15.35 -16.26
CA LEU A 126 -1.12 15.04 -16.73
C LEU A 126 -1.10 14.24 -18.05
N GLN A 127 -0.23 14.59 -18.99
CA GLN A 127 -0.07 13.85 -20.25
C GLN A 127 0.40 12.41 -20.04
N ARG A 128 1.32 12.16 -19.10
CA ARG A 128 1.78 10.79 -18.78
C ARG A 128 0.66 9.96 -18.16
N ILE A 129 -0.18 10.58 -17.32
CA ILE A 129 -1.35 9.91 -16.72
C ILE A 129 -2.35 9.53 -17.81
N GLU A 130 -2.71 10.47 -18.68
CA GLU A 130 -3.63 10.23 -19.80
C GLU A 130 -3.12 9.11 -20.71
N ALA A 131 -1.85 9.18 -21.14
CA ALA A 131 -1.24 8.14 -21.97
C ALA A 131 -1.21 6.76 -21.29
N SER A 132 -1.04 6.71 -19.96
CA SER A 132 -1.07 5.45 -19.22
C SER A 132 -2.46 4.83 -19.13
N GLN A 133 -3.51 5.67 -19.07
CA GLN A 133 -4.90 5.22 -19.07
C GLN A 133 -5.32 4.72 -20.44
N ASP A 134 -4.93 5.41 -21.52
CA ASP A 134 -5.20 4.98 -22.90
C ASP A 134 -4.49 3.67 -23.27
N ALA A 135 -3.30 3.45 -22.71
CA ALA A 135 -2.51 2.23 -22.93
C ALA A 135 -3.04 1.02 -22.12
N GLN A 136 -3.96 1.21 -21.17
CA GLN A 136 -4.49 0.14 -20.35
C GLN A 136 -5.52 -0.69 -21.13
N VAL A 137 -5.05 -1.75 -21.79
CA VAL A 137 -5.88 -2.65 -22.62
C VAL A 137 -6.85 -3.51 -21.79
N ASP A 138 -6.57 -3.70 -20.50
CA ASP A 138 -7.33 -4.57 -19.61
C ASP A 138 -7.68 -3.82 -18.32
N GLU A 139 -8.95 -3.42 -18.16
CA GLU A 139 -9.42 -2.75 -16.95
C GLU A 139 -9.42 -3.67 -15.72
N GLN A 140 -9.31 -4.99 -15.90
CA GLN A 140 -9.38 -5.95 -14.79
C GLN A 140 -8.08 -5.98 -13.97
N TYR A 141 -6.93 -5.66 -14.58
CA TYR A 141 -5.62 -5.73 -13.93
C TYR A 141 -4.82 -4.43 -14.12
N PRO A 142 -4.11 -3.96 -13.08
CA PRO A 142 -3.26 -2.80 -13.21
C PRO A 142 -2.11 -3.04 -14.19
N PRO A 143 -1.58 -1.96 -14.81
CA PRO A 143 -0.41 -2.05 -15.65
C PRO A 143 0.80 -2.62 -14.89
N VAL A 144 1.55 -3.47 -15.60
CA VAL A 144 2.82 -4.04 -15.13
C VAL A 144 3.96 -3.33 -15.85
N TYR A 145 4.80 -2.67 -15.07
CA TYR A 145 6.01 -1.98 -15.52
C TYR A 145 7.25 -2.77 -15.12
N ARG A 146 8.36 -2.51 -15.80
CA ARG A 146 9.69 -3.04 -15.44
C ARG A 146 10.72 -1.92 -15.40
N PHE A 147 11.20 -1.50 -16.57
CA PHE A 147 12.13 -0.37 -16.71
C PHE A 147 11.46 0.85 -17.35
N ASP A 148 10.22 0.69 -17.82
CA ASP A 148 9.30 1.68 -18.38
C ASP A 148 8.41 2.32 -17.31
N VAL A 149 8.90 2.39 -16.07
CA VAL A 149 8.20 2.98 -14.92
C VAL A 149 8.22 4.51 -15.02
N ASP A 150 7.15 5.17 -14.57
CA ASP A 150 7.11 6.64 -14.54
C ASP A 150 8.29 7.23 -13.73
N PRO A 151 8.93 8.32 -14.19
CA PRO A 151 10.04 8.95 -13.48
C PRO A 151 9.72 9.35 -12.04
N LEU A 152 8.48 9.78 -11.74
CA LEU A 152 8.08 10.14 -10.39
C LEU A 152 8.00 8.92 -9.48
N ILE A 153 7.52 7.77 -9.98
CA ILE A 153 7.55 6.51 -9.23
C ILE A 153 9.00 6.12 -8.96
N THR A 154 9.86 6.17 -9.99
CA THR A 154 11.30 5.89 -9.87
C THR A 154 11.98 6.77 -8.82
N GLN A 155 11.62 8.05 -8.75
CA GLN A 155 12.17 9.01 -7.79
C GLN A 155 11.87 8.64 -6.32
N VAL A 156 10.72 8.00 -6.06
CA VAL A 156 10.28 7.66 -4.71
C VAL A 156 10.41 6.18 -4.37
N THR A 157 10.89 5.35 -5.30
CA THR A 157 11.23 3.94 -5.06
C THR A 157 12.16 3.80 -3.85
N PRO A 158 12.08 2.67 -3.12
CA PRO A 158 12.91 2.45 -1.94
C PRO A 158 14.40 2.62 -2.22
N PRO A 159 15.16 3.19 -1.27
CA PRO A 159 16.60 3.39 -1.42
C PRO A 159 17.39 2.08 -1.47
N SER A 160 16.74 0.94 -1.23
CA SER A 160 17.31 -0.39 -1.38
C SER A 160 17.30 -0.91 -2.82
N TYR A 161 16.76 -0.16 -3.77
CA TYR A 161 16.73 -0.52 -5.18
C TYR A 161 16.97 0.68 -6.08
N ASP A 162 17.98 0.56 -6.93
CA ASP A 162 18.29 1.52 -7.98
C ASP A 162 17.89 0.94 -9.33
N TYR A 163 17.10 1.70 -10.10
CA TYR A 163 16.81 1.29 -11.47
C TYR A 163 18.08 1.36 -12.31
N PRO A 164 18.37 0.33 -13.14
CA PRO A 164 19.56 0.32 -13.97
C PRO A 164 19.54 1.52 -14.93
N PRO A 165 20.57 2.40 -14.89
CA PRO A 165 20.57 3.63 -15.68
C PRO A 165 20.88 3.37 -17.16
N ASP A 166 21.61 2.29 -17.46
CA ASP A 166 22.08 1.96 -18.80
C ASP A 166 21.27 0.84 -19.47
N GLU A 167 21.14 0.97 -20.79
CA GLU A 167 20.38 0.05 -21.63
C GLU A 167 21.00 -1.35 -21.70
N GLN A 168 22.32 -1.47 -21.53
CA GLN A 168 23.01 -2.76 -21.58
C GLN A 168 22.65 -3.62 -20.36
N THR A 169 22.68 -3.05 -19.16
CA THR A 169 22.27 -3.70 -17.92
C THR A 169 20.79 -4.08 -17.97
N ARG A 170 19.92 -3.20 -18.48
CA ARG A 170 18.48 -3.52 -18.69
C ARG A 170 18.30 -4.74 -19.57
N ARG A 171 18.98 -4.81 -20.72
CA ARG A 171 18.93 -5.96 -21.64
C ARG A 171 19.51 -7.23 -21.02
N GLN A 172 20.55 -7.12 -20.20
CA GLN A 172 21.11 -8.26 -19.50
C GLN A 172 20.10 -8.84 -18.49
N LEU A 173 19.46 -7.96 -17.70
CA LEU A 173 18.41 -8.37 -16.76
C LEU A 173 17.20 -8.96 -17.49
N GLU A 174 16.82 -8.42 -18.65
CA GLU A 174 15.76 -8.97 -19.51
C GLU A 174 16.03 -10.42 -19.94
N ARG A 175 17.31 -10.77 -20.14
CA ARG A 175 17.72 -12.12 -20.51
C ARG A 175 17.89 -13.06 -19.31
N ALA A 176 18.22 -12.53 -18.14
CA ALA A 176 18.50 -13.33 -16.94
C ALA A 176 17.26 -13.67 -16.12
N GLY A 177 16.25 -12.80 -16.11
CA GLY A 177 14.99 -13.02 -15.39
C GLY A 177 13.83 -13.43 -16.29
N TYR A 178 12.65 -13.65 -15.69
CA TYR A 178 11.43 -13.87 -16.47
C TYR A 178 11.08 -12.65 -17.33
N SER A 179 10.42 -12.89 -18.46
CA SER A 179 9.89 -11.80 -19.29
C SER A 179 8.76 -11.07 -18.57
N LYS A 180 8.53 -9.80 -18.93
CA LYS A 180 7.41 -8.99 -18.39
C LYS A 180 6.06 -9.68 -18.65
N ALA A 181 5.90 -10.30 -19.81
CA ALA A 181 4.70 -11.04 -20.19
C ALA A 181 4.49 -12.29 -19.30
N PHE A 182 5.52 -13.11 -19.13
CA PHE A 182 5.43 -14.29 -18.26
C PHE A 182 5.11 -13.91 -16.82
N PHE A 183 5.78 -12.89 -16.28
CA PHE A 183 5.49 -12.38 -14.94
C PHE A 183 4.03 -11.93 -14.81
N LYS A 184 3.51 -11.20 -15.81
CA LYS A 184 2.11 -10.77 -15.85
C LYS A 184 1.16 -11.97 -15.82
N ASP A 185 1.42 -13.01 -16.61
CA ASP A 185 0.57 -14.22 -16.65
C ASP A 185 0.57 -14.94 -15.29
N VAL A 186 1.74 -15.08 -14.67
CA VAL A 186 1.88 -15.69 -13.33
C VAL A 186 1.13 -14.87 -12.27
N MET A 187 1.26 -13.55 -12.30
CA MET A 187 0.54 -12.65 -11.40
C MET A 187 -0.97 -12.76 -11.59
N GLN A 188 -1.46 -12.79 -12.83
CA GLN A 188 -2.89 -12.95 -13.13
C GLN A 188 -3.42 -14.30 -12.66
N LEU A 189 -2.65 -15.38 -12.82
CA LEU A 189 -3.00 -16.70 -12.29
C LEU A 189 -3.10 -16.68 -10.76
N ALA A 190 -2.16 -16.03 -10.07
CA ALA A 190 -2.20 -15.87 -8.62
C ALA A 190 -3.42 -15.05 -8.18
N LEU A 191 -3.75 -13.94 -8.86
CA LEU A 191 -4.94 -13.14 -8.58
C LEU A 191 -6.23 -13.92 -8.81
N LEU A 192 -6.32 -14.72 -9.87
CA LEU A 192 -7.46 -15.61 -10.10
C LEU A 192 -7.60 -16.62 -8.95
N ARG A 193 -6.49 -17.20 -8.48
CA ARG A 193 -6.50 -18.09 -7.33
C ARG A 193 -6.90 -17.38 -6.03
N ILE A 194 -6.44 -16.15 -5.79
CA ILE A 194 -6.90 -15.30 -4.67
C ILE A 194 -8.41 -15.05 -4.78
N LYS A 195 -8.92 -14.71 -5.97
CA LYS A 195 -10.37 -14.52 -6.20
C LYS A 195 -11.19 -15.75 -5.80
N HIS A 196 -10.69 -16.94 -6.10
CA HIS A 196 -11.34 -18.19 -5.69
C HIS A 196 -11.20 -18.49 -4.19
N THR A 197 -10.06 -18.15 -3.59
CA THR A 197 -9.77 -18.41 -2.17
C THR A 197 -10.48 -17.42 -1.24
N TRP A 198 -10.47 -16.13 -1.57
CA TRP A 198 -11.05 -15.05 -0.79
C TRP A 198 -11.51 -13.89 -1.72
N PRO A 199 -12.73 -13.98 -2.28
CA PRO A 199 -13.23 -13.01 -3.27
C PRO A 199 -13.14 -11.55 -2.83
N ALA A 200 -13.53 -11.24 -1.58
CA ALA A 200 -13.47 -9.89 -1.05
C ALA A 200 -12.02 -9.34 -0.98
N CYS A 201 -11.01 -10.19 -0.74
CA CYS A 201 -9.61 -9.79 -0.78
C CYS A 201 -9.19 -9.39 -2.20
N HIS A 202 -9.65 -10.13 -3.20
CA HIS A 202 -9.42 -9.79 -4.60
C HIS A 202 -10.12 -8.47 -4.98
N GLU A 203 -11.36 -8.26 -4.55
CA GLU A 203 -12.10 -7.01 -4.80
C GLU A 203 -11.38 -5.81 -4.20
N GLN A 204 -10.95 -5.89 -2.93
CA GLN A 204 -10.14 -4.84 -2.32
C GLN A 204 -8.82 -4.64 -3.07
N TRP A 205 -8.14 -5.71 -3.47
CA TRP A 205 -6.90 -5.63 -4.25
C TRP A 205 -7.06 -4.80 -5.53
N GLN A 206 -8.15 -5.01 -6.28
CA GLN A 206 -8.43 -4.26 -7.52
C GLN A 206 -8.65 -2.76 -7.27
N VAL A 207 -9.18 -2.40 -6.10
CA VAL A 207 -9.35 -1.01 -5.70
C VAL A 207 -8.04 -0.39 -5.21
N LEU A 208 -7.21 -1.15 -4.49
CA LEU A 208 -6.03 -0.64 -3.80
C LEU A 208 -4.78 -0.58 -4.67
N VAL A 209 -4.57 -1.55 -5.56
CA VAL A 209 -3.37 -1.64 -6.40
C VAL A 209 -3.65 -1.04 -7.78
N LYS A 210 -2.86 -0.02 -8.12
CA LYS A 210 -2.98 0.76 -9.37
C LYS A 210 -1.83 0.54 -10.34
N ALA A 211 -0.67 0.10 -9.85
CA ALA A 211 0.48 -0.24 -10.68
C ALA A 211 1.33 -1.33 -10.02
N VAL A 212 1.94 -2.18 -10.84
CA VAL A 212 2.88 -3.22 -10.40
C VAL A 212 4.22 -2.99 -11.08
N CYS A 213 5.28 -2.84 -10.30
CA CYS A 213 6.65 -2.77 -10.81
C CYS A 213 7.34 -4.11 -10.61
N TYR A 214 7.64 -4.81 -11.70
CA TYR A 214 8.44 -6.04 -11.68
C TYR A 214 9.93 -5.72 -11.69
N LEU A 215 10.62 -6.09 -10.62
CA LEU A 215 12.04 -5.81 -10.36
C LEU A 215 12.83 -7.14 -10.24
N PRO A 216 13.31 -7.70 -11.35
CA PRO A 216 13.87 -9.07 -11.40
C PRO A 216 15.07 -9.27 -10.47
N ASP A 217 15.87 -8.22 -10.30
CA ASP A 217 17.09 -8.13 -9.50
C ASP A 217 16.86 -7.55 -8.09
N GLY A 218 15.60 -7.37 -7.69
CA GLY A 218 15.24 -6.95 -6.35
C GLY A 218 15.87 -7.83 -5.27
N SER A 219 16.48 -7.19 -4.26
CA SER A 219 17.03 -7.86 -3.08
C SER A 219 15.95 -8.26 -2.05
N PHE A 220 14.76 -7.69 -2.20
CA PHE A 220 13.55 -8.00 -1.44
C PHE A 220 12.60 -8.84 -2.28
N ARG A 221 11.65 -9.50 -1.62
CA ARG A 221 10.62 -10.30 -2.28
C ARG A 221 9.53 -9.43 -2.89
N SER A 222 8.92 -8.61 -2.06
CA SER A 222 7.90 -7.63 -2.39
C SER A 222 8.10 -6.38 -1.52
N CYS A 223 7.66 -5.22 -1.99
CA CYS A 223 7.74 -3.98 -1.22
C CYS A 223 6.65 -2.99 -1.64
N SER A 224 6.21 -2.18 -0.68
CA SER A 224 5.42 -0.97 -0.93
C SER A 224 5.71 0.10 0.13
N ALA A 225 5.29 1.35 -0.11
CA ALA A 225 5.40 2.43 0.88
C ALA A 225 4.32 3.50 0.69
N SER A 226 3.98 4.21 1.77
CA SER A 226 2.98 5.29 1.77
C SER A 226 3.28 6.42 0.78
N ARG A 227 4.57 6.69 0.52
CA ARG A 227 5.00 7.73 -0.44
C ARG A 227 4.70 7.42 -1.92
N TYR A 228 4.25 6.20 -2.23
CA TYR A 228 3.75 5.79 -3.55
C TYR A 228 2.53 4.87 -3.42
N THR A 229 1.54 5.30 -2.63
CA THR A 229 0.28 4.56 -2.43
C THR A 229 -0.37 4.21 -3.79
N GLY A 230 -0.78 2.96 -3.93
CA GLY A 230 -1.27 2.35 -5.17
C GLY A 230 -0.20 1.62 -5.99
N VAL A 231 1.09 1.74 -5.67
CA VAL A 231 2.16 1.03 -6.38
C VAL A 231 2.75 -0.08 -5.51
N ILE A 232 2.89 -1.28 -6.08
CA ILE A 232 3.58 -2.40 -5.45
C ILE A 232 4.80 -2.80 -6.28
N LEU A 233 5.87 -3.21 -5.62
CA LEU A 233 7.09 -3.71 -6.26
C LEU A 233 7.25 -5.20 -5.96
N LEU A 234 7.47 -6.01 -6.99
CA LEU A 234 7.58 -7.46 -6.89
C LEU A 234 8.84 -7.94 -7.59
N SER A 235 9.59 -8.84 -6.96
CA SER A 235 10.81 -9.41 -7.52
C SER A 235 10.60 -10.80 -8.14
N SER A 236 11.66 -11.38 -8.69
CA SER A 236 11.67 -12.76 -9.19
C SER A 236 11.88 -13.83 -8.10
N ARG A 237 11.88 -13.44 -6.81
CA ARG A 237 12.20 -14.33 -5.68
C ARG A 237 11.04 -15.26 -5.25
N ASP A 238 9.85 -15.09 -5.81
CA ASP A 238 8.73 -16.00 -5.58
C ASP A 238 8.94 -17.32 -6.34
N ASN A 239 9.08 -18.42 -5.58
CA ASN A 239 9.41 -19.74 -6.13
C ASN A 239 8.18 -20.59 -6.44
N SER A 240 6.98 -20.10 -6.12
CA SER A 240 5.72 -20.81 -6.38
C SER A 240 4.55 -19.82 -6.53
N ILE A 241 3.41 -20.32 -7.03
CA ILE A 241 2.19 -19.51 -7.14
C ILE A 241 1.67 -19.12 -5.75
N LEU A 242 1.73 -20.01 -4.75
CA LEU A 242 1.38 -19.66 -3.37
C LEU A 242 2.25 -18.52 -2.84
N ASP A 243 3.55 -18.53 -3.18
CA ASP A 243 4.43 -17.42 -2.82
C ASP A 243 3.93 -16.12 -3.49
N MET A 244 3.67 -16.11 -4.80
CA MET A 244 3.12 -14.93 -5.48
C MET A 244 1.79 -14.45 -4.85
N GLU A 245 0.90 -15.36 -4.45
CA GLU A 245 -0.34 -15.01 -3.74
C GLU A 245 -0.06 -14.30 -2.41
N GLU A 246 0.84 -14.86 -1.59
CA GLU A 246 1.26 -14.22 -0.34
C GLU A 246 1.82 -12.82 -0.58
N SER A 247 2.67 -12.63 -1.60
CA SER A 247 3.23 -11.31 -1.96
C SER A 247 2.12 -10.32 -2.34
N LEU A 248 1.16 -10.75 -3.18
CA LEU A 248 0.06 -9.89 -3.63
C LEU A 248 -0.89 -9.50 -2.49
N VAL A 249 -1.24 -10.45 -1.62
CA VAL A 249 -2.08 -10.18 -0.43
C VAL A 249 -1.33 -9.29 0.56
N HIS A 250 -0.04 -9.55 0.78
CA HIS A 250 0.82 -8.76 1.66
C HIS A 250 0.85 -7.29 1.23
N GLU A 251 1.21 -7.04 -0.04
CA GLU A 251 1.35 -5.67 -0.52
C GLU A 251 0.02 -4.93 -0.63
N ALA A 252 -1.07 -5.60 -1.04
CA ALA A 252 -2.39 -4.96 -1.01
C ALA A 252 -2.85 -4.62 0.41
N THR A 253 -2.48 -5.44 1.40
CA THR A 253 -2.77 -5.13 2.81
C THR A 253 -1.98 -3.91 3.29
N HIS A 254 -0.74 -3.74 2.83
CA HIS A 254 -0.01 -2.49 3.05
C HIS A 254 -0.71 -1.29 2.40
N GLN A 255 -1.19 -1.41 1.15
CA GLN A 255 -1.96 -0.34 0.50
C GLN A 255 -3.24 0.03 1.26
N LEU A 256 -3.94 -0.96 1.79
CA LEU A 256 -5.08 -0.73 2.68
C LEU A 256 -4.66 0.06 3.92
N LEU A 257 -3.58 -0.34 4.57
CA LEU A 257 -3.09 0.36 5.76
C LEU A 257 -2.65 1.79 5.47
N TYR A 258 -2.02 2.06 4.31
CA TYR A 258 -1.69 3.43 3.92
C TYR A 258 -2.94 4.30 3.78
N ASN A 259 -4.02 3.77 3.19
CA ASN A 259 -5.29 4.47 3.11
C ASN A 259 -5.91 4.72 4.50
N ILE A 260 -5.83 3.77 5.42
CA ILE A 260 -6.29 3.95 6.82
C ILE A 260 -5.52 5.08 7.50
N VAL A 261 -4.19 5.05 7.41
CA VAL A 261 -3.29 6.03 8.03
C VAL A 261 -3.45 7.43 7.40
N GLU A 262 -3.78 7.50 6.12
CA GLU A 262 -4.09 8.75 5.42
C GLU A 262 -5.39 9.39 5.93
N VAL A 263 -6.36 8.60 6.38
CA VAL A 263 -7.60 9.10 6.99
C VAL A 263 -7.37 9.51 8.44
N ALA A 264 -6.72 8.67 9.23
CA ALA A 264 -6.35 8.97 10.60
C ALA A 264 -5.01 8.31 10.94
N ALA A 265 -4.05 9.10 11.41
CA ALA A 265 -2.78 8.58 11.89
C ALA A 265 -3.03 7.58 13.03
N VAL A 266 -2.37 6.41 12.97
CA VAL A 266 -2.50 5.36 13.99
C VAL A 266 -1.47 5.49 15.11
N VAL A 267 -0.34 6.14 14.84
CA VAL A 267 0.73 6.40 15.79
C VAL A 267 0.89 7.91 15.92
N GLU A 268 1.12 8.38 17.14
CA GLU A 268 1.34 9.78 17.45
C GLU A 268 2.54 10.33 16.68
N PRO A 269 2.48 11.56 16.12
CA PRO A 269 3.61 12.15 15.38
C PRO A 269 4.91 12.25 16.21
N HIS A 270 4.78 12.30 17.53
CA HIS A 270 5.88 12.38 18.50
C HIS A 270 6.29 11.03 19.09
N ALA A 271 5.64 9.93 18.71
CA ALA A 271 6.09 8.60 19.10
C ALA A 271 7.52 8.39 18.59
N SER A 272 8.34 7.68 19.38
CA SER A 272 9.74 7.44 19.01
C SER A 272 9.81 6.75 17.65
N LYS A 273 10.61 7.34 16.76
CA LYS A 273 10.99 6.75 15.46
C LYS A 273 12.24 5.89 15.56
N GLU A 274 12.76 5.70 16.78
CA GLU A 274 13.87 4.80 17.03
C GLU A 274 13.41 3.35 16.94
N ALA A 275 14.29 2.49 16.44
CA ALA A 275 14.02 1.07 16.31
C ALA A 275 14.12 0.40 17.69
N LEU A 276 12.98 0.22 18.35
CA LEU A 276 12.88 -0.24 19.75
C LEU A 276 12.23 -1.63 19.89
N TYR A 277 11.57 -2.13 18.85
CA TYR A 277 10.82 -3.38 18.89
C TYR A 277 11.46 -4.43 17.99
N SER A 278 11.68 -5.63 18.53
CA SER A 278 12.14 -6.78 17.76
C SER A 278 10.95 -7.52 17.17
N LEU A 279 10.85 -7.56 15.84
CA LEU A 279 9.76 -8.28 15.17
C LEU A 279 9.80 -9.78 15.49
N PRO A 280 8.73 -10.40 16.03
CA PRO A 280 8.74 -11.83 16.40
C PRO A 280 9.03 -12.80 15.24
N TRP A 281 8.82 -12.37 14.00
CA TRP A 281 8.99 -13.19 12.80
C TRP A 281 10.42 -13.14 12.23
N SER A 282 11.08 -11.99 12.29
CA SER A 282 12.38 -11.78 11.62
C SER A 282 13.51 -11.39 12.57
N GLY A 283 13.20 -11.00 13.80
CA GLY A 283 14.15 -10.42 14.75
C GLY A 283 14.59 -8.99 14.40
N GLN A 284 14.18 -8.46 13.24
CA GLN A 284 14.53 -7.11 12.81
C GLN A 284 14.01 -6.07 13.80
N GLN A 285 14.82 -5.05 14.07
CA GLN A 285 14.42 -3.93 14.90
C GLN A 285 13.60 -2.93 14.08
N ARG A 286 12.45 -2.52 14.60
CA ARG A 286 11.55 -1.53 14.00
C ARG A 286 11.04 -0.55 15.05
N ASP A 287 10.65 0.63 14.60
CA ASP A 287 9.88 1.57 15.40
C ASP A 287 8.44 1.06 15.60
N LEU A 288 7.65 1.76 16.41
CA LEU A 288 6.27 1.35 16.70
C LEU A 288 5.42 1.26 15.43
N TYR A 289 5.60 2.23 14.52
CA TYR A 289 4.88 2.27 13.25
C TYR A 289 5.20 1.06 12.37
N GLY A 290 6.49 0.76 12.17
CA GLY A 290 6.93 -0.41 11.43
C GLY A 290 6.50 -1.73 12.07
N TYR A 291 6.45 -1.80 13.41
CA TYR A 291 5.94 -2.97 14.11
C TYR A 291 4.44 -3.16 13.91
N PHE A 292 3.65 -2.08 14.05
CA PHE A 292 2.20 -2.11 13.80
C PHE A 292 1.88 -2.52 12.36
N HIS A 293 2.65 -2.04 11.39
CA HIS A 293 2.53 -2.44 9.98
C HIS A 293 2.70 -3.95 9.79
N ALA A 294 3.74 -4.53 10.37
CA ALA A 294 3.97 -5.97 10.31
C ALA A 294 2.81 -6.74 10.96
N PHE A 295 2.37 -6.31 12.14
CA PHE A 295 1.25 -6.93 12.86
C PHE A 295 -0.03 -6.96 12.03
N TYR A 296 -0.41 -5.82 11.44
CA TYR A 296 -1.59 -5.70 10.59
C TYR A 296 -1.55 -6.65 9.38
N VAL A 297 -0.44 -6.65 8.64
CA VAL A 297 -0.30 -7.49 7.44
C VAL A 297 -0.28 -8.99 7.78
N TYR A 298 0.36 -9.37 8.88
CA TYR A 298 0.40 -10.77 9.29
C TYR A 298 -0.95 -11.33 9.70
N ILE A 299 -1.85 -10.50 10.26
CA ILE A 299 -3.25 -10.91 10.51
C ILE A 299 -3.95 -11.23 9.19
N ALA A 300 -3.83 -10.36 8.17
CA ALA A 300 -4.42 -10.59 6.86
C ALA A 300 -3.88 -11.86 6.19
N LEU A 301 -2.57 -12.11 6.31
CA LEU A 301 -1.95 -13.32 5.76
C LEU A 301 -2.44 -14.60 6.43
N VAL A 302 -2.61 -14.63 7.76
CA VAL A 302 -3.21 -15.80 8.43
C VAL A 302 -4.63 -16.05 7.90
N LYS A 303 -5.42 -14.99 7.72
CA LYS A 303 -6.79 -15.09 7.19
C LYS A 303 -6.81 -15.57 5.74
N TYR A 304 -5.83 -15.17 4.94
CA TYR A 304 -5.69 -15.74 3.60
C TYR A 304 -5.32 -17.23 3.66
N LEU A 305 -4.29 -17.59 4.42
CA LEU A 305 -3.75 -18.94 4.50
C LEU A 305 -4.75 -19.95 5.09
N GLU A 306 -5.58 -19.58 6.07
CA GLU A 306 -6.62 -20.48 6.61
C GLU A 306 -7.71 -20.84 5.56
N ARG A 307 -7.84 -20.02 4.51
CA ARG A 307 -8.76 -20.23 3.39
C ARG A 307 -8.15 -21.04 2.25
N VAL A 308 -6.83 -21.26 2.25
CA VAL A 308 -6.15 -22.07 1.23
C VAL A 308 -6.56 -23.54 1.38
N GLN A 309 -7.51 -23.96 0.55
CA GLN A 309 -8.09 -25.31 0.55
C GLN A 309 -8.23 -25.84 -0.88
N ALA A 310 -8.45 -27.14 -1.02
CA ALA A 310 -8.56 -27.81 -2.32
C ALA A 310 -7.36 -27.56 -3.25
N ARG A 311 -6.15 -27.46 -2.66
CA ARG A 311 -4.86 -27.32 -3.35
C ARG A 311 -4.08 -28.64 -3.28
N PRO A 312 -2.99 -28.81 -4.05
CA PRO A 312 -2.09 -29.95 -3.85
C PRO A 312 -1.65 -30.07 -2.38
N ALA A 313 -1.53 -31.31 -1.87
CA ALA A 313 -1.25 -31.57 -0.45
C ALA A 313 0.04 -30.92 0.06
N GLU A 314 1.06 -30.80 -0.79
CA GLU A 314 2.29 -30.09 -0.46
C GLU A 314 2.06 -28.59 -0.23
N GLU A 315 1.27 -27.96 -1.10
CA GLU A 315 0.94 -26.55 -1.00
C GLU A 315 0.12 -26.24 0.26
N MET A 316 -0.88 -27.09 0.56
CA MET A 316 -1.66 -26.97 1.80
C MET A 316 -0.79 -27.12 3.06
N ARG A 317 0.18 -28.05 3.06
CA ARG A 317 1.15 -28.19 4.16
C ARG A 317 2.03 -26.95 4.31
N ARG A 318 2.52 -26.37 3.19
CA ARG A 318 3.29 -25.13 3.22
C ARG A 318 2.47 -23.97 3.79
N ALA A 319 1.21 -23.83 3.36
CA ALA A 319 0.31 -22.81 3.88
C ALA A 319 0.06 -22.98 5.39
N GLU A 320 -0.17 -24.20 5.88
CA GLU A 320 -0.34 -24.50 7.30
C GLU A 320 0.92 -24.17 8.11
N GLN A 321 2.10 -24.57 7.63
CA GLN A 321 3.38 -24.26 8.29
C GLN A 321 3.62 -22.75 8.36
N ARG A 322 3.34 -22.04 7.26
CA ARG A 322 3.46 -20.58 7.20
C ARG A 322 2.48 -19.90 8.16
N MET A 323 1.23 -20.37 8.20
CA MET A 323 0.21 -19.87 9.12
C MET A 323 0.61 -20.08 10.59
N LEU A 324 1.10 -21.26 10.95
CA LEU A 324 1.59 -21.56 12.30
C LEU A 324 2.75 -20.65 12.71
N PHE A 325 3.72 -20.44 11.80
CA PHE A 325 4.82 -19.51 12.03
C PHE A 325 4.32 -18.09 12.30
N ILE A 326 3.38 -17.59 11.50
CA ILE A 326 2.84 -16.25 11.65
C ILE A 326 2.04 -16.11 12.95
N LEU A 327 1.14 -17.07 13.25
CA LEU A 327 0.31 -17.08 14.45
C LEU A 327 1.16 -16.99 15.73
N ARG A 328 2.24 -17.77 15.81
CA ARG A 328 3.18 -17.71 16.95
C ARG A 328 3.80 -16.33 17.14
N GLY A 329 4.12 -15.65 16.05
CA GLY A 329 4.64 -14.29 16.12
C GLY A 329 3.57 -13.27 16.53
N LEU A 330 2.32 -13.44 16.07
CA LEU A 330 1.19 -12.63 16.50
C LEU A 330 0.92 -12.78 18.00
N SER A 331 0.94 -14.01 18.52
CA SER A 331 0.78 -14.28 19.97
C SER A 331 1.84 -13.57 20.81
N LYS A 332 3.10 -13.57 20.35
CA LYS A 332 4.18 -12.84 21.02
C LYS A 332 3.97 -11.33 20.95
N ALA A 333 3.51 -10.83 19.80
CA ALA A 333 3.30 -9.39 19.58
C ALA A 333 2.18 -8.79 20.44
N LEU A 334 1.18 -9.58 20.82
CA LEU A 334 0.10 -9.10 21.68
C LEU A 334 0.61 -8.47 22.97
N ALA A 335 1.57 -9.12 23.64
CA ALA A 335 2.14 -8.64 24.89
C ALA A 335 2.86 -7.28 24.73
N ASP A 336 3.57 -7.09 23.62
CA ASP A 336 4.26 -5.82 23.33
C ASP A 336 3.24 -4.69 23.09
N PHE A 337 2.15 -4.98 22.37
CA PHE A 337 1.14 -3.98 22.03
C PHE A 337 0.20 -3.60 23.17
N GLU A 338 -0.07 -4.49 24.12
CA GLU A 338 -0.92 -4.21 25.30
C GLU A 338 -0.47 -2.95 26.07
N THR A 339 0.84 -2.73 26.14
CA THR A 339 1.43 -1.66 26.94
C THR A 339 2.13 -0.59 26.12
N ALA A 340 2.29 -0.79 24.80
CA ALA A 340 3.00 0.14 23.92
C ALA A 340 2.37 1.54 23.97
N PRO A 341 3.08 2.60 24.39
CA PRO A 341 2.60 3.97 24.33
C PRO A 341 2.67 4.51 22.89
N GLY A 342 2.04 5.66 22.61
CA GLY A 342 2.25 6.38 21.36
C GLY A 342 1.30 6.01 20.21
N PHE A 343 0.20 5.30 20.48
CA PHE A 343 -0.93 5.23 19.55
C PHE A 343 -1.85 6.43 19.74
N THR A 344 -2.44 6.91 18.64
CA THR A 344 -3.55 7.87 18.67
C THR A 344 -4.83 7.19 19.18
N ALA A 345 -5.91 7.96 19.38
CA ALA A 345 -7.21 7.39 19.75
C ALA A 345 -7.72 6.38 18.71
N GLN A 346 -7.70 6.73 17.41
CA GLN A 346 -8.10 5.84 16.32
C GLN A 346 -7.13 4.66 16.17
N GLY A 347 -5.83 4.89 16.40
CA GLY A 347 -4.83 3.82 16.43
C GLY A 347 -5.06 2.81 17.55
N ARG A 348 -5.48 3.27 18.74
CA ARG A 348 -5.87 2.41 19.86
C ARG A 348 -7.11 1.59 19.55
N GLU A 349 -8.14 2.20 18.96
CA GLU A 349 -9.36 1.50 18.57
C GLU A 349 -9.05 0.40 17.55
N LEU A 350 -8.29 0.74 16.48
CA LEU A 350 -7.88 -0.25 15.47
C LEU A 350 -7.02 -1.36 16.08
N LEU A 351 -6.06 -1.01 16.93
CA LEU A 351 -5.23 -2.00 17.62
C LEU A 351 -6.08 -2.94 18.47
N GLY A 352 -7.05 -2.42 19.23
CA GLY A 352 -7.98 -3.22 20.03
C GLY A 352 -8.77 -4.21 19.18
N ASN A 353 -9.28 -3.76 18.03
CA ASN A 353 -9.99 -4.62 17.08
C ASN A 353 -9.09 -5.72 16.51
N LEU A 354 -7.83 -5.39 16.18
CA LEU A 354 -6.85 -6.34 15.67
C LEU A 354 -6.41 -7.36 16.73
N MET A 355 -6.20 -6.93 17.98
CA MET A 355 -5.86 -7.83 19.09
C MET A 355 -7.00 -8.82 19.37
N GLN A 356 -8.26 -8.36 19.35
CA GLN A 356 -9.41 -9.25 19.44
C GLN A 356 -9.44 -10.27 18.29
N GLU A 357 -9.08 -9.84 17.09
CA GLU A 357 -9.00 -10.71 15.93
C GLU A 357 -7.89 -11.77 16.07
N VAL A 358 -6.70 -11.39 16.56
CA VAL A 358 -5.64 -12.36 16.87
C VAL A 358 -6.12 -13.40 17.87
N HIS A 359 -6.78 -12.99 18.96
CA HIS A 359 -7.33 -13.94 19.92
C HIS A 359 -8.39 -14.88 19.32
N ARG A 360 -9.19 -14.41 18.36
CA ARG A 360 -10.13 -15.29 17.62
C ARG A 360 -9.37 -16.30 16.76
N LEU A 361 -8.31 -15.87 16.07
CA LEU A 361 -7.46 -16.73 15.25
C LEU A 361 -6.74 -17.78 16.12
N GLU A 362 -6.20 -17.40 17.28
CA GLU A 362 -5.58 -18.33 18.25
C GLU A 362 -6.56 -19.41 18.71
N ARG A 363 -7.78 -19.02 19.10
CA ARG A 363 -8.82 -19.98 19.52
C ARG A 363 -9.22 -20.93 18.38
N ARG A 364 -9.38 -20.40 17.16
CA ARG A 364 -9.73 -21.19 15.97
C ARG A 364 -8.66 -22.20 15.62
N HIS A 365 -7.38 -21.83 15.80
CA HIS A 365 -6.21 -22.63 15.42
C HIS A 365 -5.46 -23.22 16.62
N ALA A 366 -6.11 -23.34 17.80
CA ALA A 366 -5.47 -23.85 19.02
C ALA A 366 -4.90 -25.27 18.86
N GLY A 367 -5.60 -26.12 18.10
CA GLY A 367 -5.11 -27.46 17.75
C GLY A 367 -3.84 -27.44 16.90
N LEU A 368 -3.64 -26.43 16.05
CA LEU A 368 -2.42 -26.27 15.25
C LEU A 368 -1.27 -25.73 16.10
N LEU A 369 -1.55 -24.75 16.97
CA LEU A 369 -0.57 -24.15 17.88
C LEU A 369 0.03 -25.17 18.84
N SER A 370 -0.80 -26.05 19.41
CA SER A 370 -0.38 -27.11 20.34
C SER A 370 0.45 -28.23 19.69
N ARG A 371 0.21 -28.56 18.42
CA ARG A 371 0.98 -29.60 17.69
C ARG A 371 2.47 -29.25 17.51
N GLY A 372 2.77 -27.96 17.39
CA GLY A 372 4.13 -27.51 17.12
C GLY A 372 5.02 -27.36 18.36
N GLU A 373 4.50 -27.46 19.59
CA GLU A 373 5.30 -27.39 20.81
C GLU A 373 6.03 -28.71 21.12
N GLY A 374 5.61 -29.82 20.51
CA GLY A 374 6.23 -31.15 20.65
C GLY A 374 7.32 -31.49 19.62
N ALA A 375 7.60 -30.62 18.64
CA ALA A 375 8.55 -30.87 17.56
C ALA A 375 9.55 -29.72 17.40
N SER A 376 10.36 -29.47 18.43
CA SER A 376 11.47 -28.51 18.36
C SER A 376 12.80 -29.23 18.24
N THR A 377 13.18 -29.59 17.02
CA THR A 377 14.58 -29.58 16.57
C THR A 377 14.60 -29.53 15.05
N VAL A 378 15.35 -28.55 14.51
CA VAL A 378 15.66 -28.31 13.09
C VAL A 378 14.62 -27.50 12.30
N ALA A 379 14.66 -26.17 12.45
CA ALA A 379 14.23 -25.25 11.40
C ALA A 379 15.46 -24.56 10.81
N ALA A 380 15.73 -24.83 9.53
CA ALA A 380 16.69 -24.09 8.73
C ALA A 380 16.21 -22.62 8.55
N PRO A 381 17.12 -21.65 8.39
CA PRO A 381 16.74 -20.25 8.25
C PRO A 381 15.99 -20.05 6.92
N LEU A 382 14.70 -19.77 7.01
CA LEU A 382 13.96 -19.15 5.91
C LEU A 382 14.45 -17.70 5.80
N HIS A 383 15.26 -17.42 4.79
CA HIS A 383 15.76 -16.08 4.50
C HIS A 383 14.58 -15.13 4.20
N LEU A 384 14.15 -14.40 5.24
CA LEU A 384 13.29 -13.24 5.15
C LEU A 384 14.19 -12.00 5.12
N THR A 385 14.48 -11.48 3.94
CA THR A 385 14.89 -10.08 3.77
C THR A 385 13.68 -9.30 3.28
N ALA A 386 13.21 -8.41 4.16
CA ALA A 386 12.33 -7.30 3.81
C ALA A 386 12.98 -6.36 2.79
#